data_AF-A0A1I2H4W0-F1
#
_entry.id   AF-A0A1I2H4W0-F1
#
_cell.length_a   1.000
_cell.length_b   1.000
_cell.length_c   1.000
_cell.angle_alpha   90.00
_cell.angle_beta   90.00
_cell.angle_gamma   90.00
#
_symmetry.space_group_name_H-M   'P 1'
#
loop_
_entity.id
_entity.type
_entity.pdbx_description
1 polymer ?
#
loop_
_entity_poly.entity_id
_entity_poly.type
_entity_poly.pdbx_seq_one_letter_code
_entity_poly.pdbx_strand_id
1 'polypeptide(L)'
;MATLTVTKDKGGVSRPEGMTVLEPAQTVPLAQLKAIGKQAGLDGLFVADLVSALAMHERHSARVALAAAEQTERPKRRKVYEKLAQLHAERTGALESLLTQLKLPALYVSPVSRAAGHLVASLAQAPLLAGSVDAEGRECMLLDVAFLLAEQSLANTEVLTSVAAAAERSTTKTALAKTAKLLAASVATFEKVRTLRKAATVDAARK
;
A
#
# COMPACT_ATOMS: atom_id res chain seq x y z
N MET A 1 31.01 -10.93 -17.70
CA MET A 1 29.91 -9.92 -17.71
C MET A 1 28.77 -10.49 -16.88
N ALA A 2 28.23 -9.75 -15.92
CA ALA A 2 27.14 -10.25 -15.09
C ALA A 2 25.84 -10.37 -15.92
N THR A 3 25.13 -11.49 -15.80
CA THR A 3 23.79 -11.64 -16.40
C THR A 3 22.78 -10.92 -15.52
N LEU A 4 22.40 -9.70 -15.89
CA LEU A 4 21.47 -8.84 -15.14
C LEU A 4 20.00 -9.25 -15.29
N THR A 5 19.69 -10.15 -16.22
CA THR A 5 18.33 -10.67 -16.45
C THR A 5 18.40 -12.12 -16.90
N VAL A 6 17.88 -13.01 -16.05
CA VAL A 6 17.80 -14.46 -16.26
C VAL A 6 16.59 -14.77 -17.15
N THR A 7 16.81 -15.46 -18.26
CA THR A 7 15.77 -15.85 -19.23
C THR A 7 15.90 -17.33 -19.58
N LYS A 8 14.83 -17.95 -20.10
CA LYS A 8 14.84 -19.35 -20.55
C LYS A 8 15.99 -19.63 -21.52
N ASP A 9 16.18 -18.76 -22.51
CA ASP A 9 17.20 -18.90 -23.56
C ASP A 9 18.63 -18.71 -23.03
N LYS A 10 18.78 -18.14 -21.83
CA LYS A 10 20.04 -18.04 -21.07
C LYS A 10 20.23 -19.17 -20.05
N GLY A 11 19.43 -20.24 -20.13
CA GLY A 11 19.47 -21.39 -19.20
C GLY A 11 18.67 -21.18 -17.91
N GLY A 12 17.82 -20.16 -17.85
CA GLY A 12 16.93 -19.90 -16.72
C GLY A 12 15.88 -21.00 -16.59
N VAL A 13 15.98 -21.79 -15.52
CA VAL A 13 14.98 -22.78 -15.12
C VAL A 13 14.10 -22.21 -14.01
N SER A 14 12.82 -22.58 -14.01
CA SER A 14 11.89 -22.24 -12.92
C SER A 14 11.21 -23.51 -12.42
N ARG A 15 10.86 -23.52 -11.14
CA ARG A 15 10.04 -24.58 -10.54
C ARG A 15 8.55 -24.27 -10.84
N PRO A 16 7.71 -25.27 -11.15
CA PRO A 16 6.27 -25.06 -11.21
C PRO A 16 5.74 -24.68 -9.83
N GLU A 17 5.13 -23.49 -9.73
CA GLU A 17 4.51 -23.03 -8.49
C GLU A 17 3.03 -23.46 -8.44
N GLY A 18 2.78 -24.56 -7.74
CA GLY A 18 1.54 -24.72 -6.97
C GLY A 18 1.87 -24.44 -5.51
N MET A 19 1.59 -23.23 -5.02
CA MET A 19 2.02 -22.84 -3.66
C MET A 19 0.99 -22.01 -2.91
N THR A 20 -0.11 -22.65 -2.50
CA THR A 20 -0.52 -22.82 -1.10
C THR A 20 -1.70 -23.80 -1.13
N VAL A 21 -1.63 -24.95 -0.47
CA VAL A 21 -2.86 -25.70 -0.16
C VAL A 21 -3.59 -24.84 0.84
N LEU A 22 -4.67 -24.18 0.40
CA LEU A 22 -5.58 -23.48 1.29
C LEU A 22 -6.61 -24.48 1.76
N GLU A 23 -6.91 -24.45 3.05
CA GLU A 23 -8.08 -25.16 3.56
C GLU A 23 -9.31 -24.68 2.77
N PRO A 24 -10.28 -25.56 2.45
CA PRO A 24 -11.46 -25.17 1.69
C PRO A 24 -12.18 -23.94 2.27
N ALA A 25 -12.20 -23.81 3.60
CA ALA A 25 -12.78 -22.65 4.31
C ALA A 25 -12.03 -21.32 4.09
N GLN A 26 -10.78 -21.36 3.64
CA GLN A 26 -9.93 -20.20 3.36
C GLN A 26 -9.81 -19.91 1.85
N THR A 27 -10.51 -20.69 1.03
CA THR A 27 -10.46 -20.58 -0.43
C THR A 27 -11.60 -19.70 -0.93
N VAL A 28 -11.27 -18.66 -1.69
CA VAL A 28 -12.26 -17.93 -2.50
C VAL A 28 -12.31 -18.58 -3.89
N PRO A 29 -13.46 -19.13 -4.32
CA PRO A 29 -13.57 -19.77 -5.63
C PRO A 29 -13.25 -18.82 -6.79
N LEU A 30 -12.54 -19.33 -7.80
CA LEU A 30 -12.20 -18.56 -9.00
C LEU A 30 -13.43 -18.01 -9.72
N ALA A 31 -14.54 -18.75 -9.72
CA ALA A 31 -15.81 -18.30 -10.29
C ALA A 31 -16.36 -17.06 -9.57
N GLN A 32 -16.22 -16.98 -8.25
CA GLN A 32 -16.60 -15.81 -7.46
C GLN A 32 -15.73 -14.61 -7.82
N LEU A 33 -14.41 -14.79 -7.92
CA LEU A 33 -13.48 -13.72 -8.31
C LEU A 33 -13.78 -13.18 -9.71
N LYS A 34 -14.04 -14.06 -10.70
CA LYS A 34 -14.40 -13.67 -12.07
C LYS A 34 -15.76 -12.99 -12.17
N ALA A 35 -16.66 -13.19 -11.19
CA ALA A 35 -17.96 -12.53 -11.17
C ALA A 35 -17.86 -11.07 -10.69
N ILE A 36 -16.81 -10.71 -9.95
CA ILE A 36 -16.55 -9.34 -9.51
C ILE A 36 -16.41 -8.44 -10.73
N GLY A 37 -17.03 -7.26 -10.70
CA GLY A 37 -16.85 -6.28 -11.77
C GLY A 37 -17.41 -6.67 -13.15
N LYS A 38 -17.99 -7.87 -13.31
CA LYS A 38 -18.57 -8.31 -14.59
C LYS A 38 -19.66 -7.37 -15.09
N GLN A 39 -20.52 -6.87 -14.20
CA GLN A 39 -21.54 -5.86 -14.51
C GLN A 39 -20.96 -4.47 -14.79
N ALA A 40 -19.69 -4.27 -14.49
CA ALA A 40 -18.96 -3.02 -14.65
C ALA A 40 -18.01 -3.06 -15.87
N GLY A 41 -18.03 -4.13 -16.66
CA GLY A 41 -17.08 -4.34 -17.75
C GLY A 41 -15.62 -4.49 -17.29
N LEU A 42 -15.38 -4.85 -16.02
CA LEU A 42 -14.05 -4.99 -15.44
C LEU A 42 -13.63 -6.45 -15.29
N ASP A 43 -12.32 -6.70 -15.35
CA ASP A 43 -11.76 -7.98 -14.92
C ASP A 43 -11.81 -8.09 -13.39
N GLY A 44 -12.68 -8.97 -12.90
CA GLY A 44 -12.89 -9.20 -11.47
C GLY A 44 -11.67 -9.69 -10.71
N LEU A 45 -10.79 -10.46 -11.36
CA LEU A 45 -9.53 -10.91 -10.75
C LEU A 45 -8.60 -9.73 -10.53
N PHE A 46 -8.42 -8.92 -11.57
CA PHE A 46 -7.63 -7.70 -11.48
C PHE A 46 -8.14 -6.75 -10.39
N VAL A 47 -9.47 -6.51 -10.34
CA VAL A 47 -10.07 -5.63 -9.33
C VAL A 47 -9.87 -6.18 -7.91
N ALA A 48 -10.09 -7.49 -7.71
CA ALA A 48 -9.88 -8.13 -6.41
C ALA A 48 -8.42 -8.02 -5.95
N ASP A 49 -7.47 -8.27 -6.85
CA ASP A 49 -6.05 -8.22 -6.57
C ASP A 49 -5.57 -6.81 -6.28
N LEU A 50 -6.03 -5.83 -7.08
CA LEU A 50 -5.76 -4.42 -6.87
C LEU A 50 -6.24 -3.98 -5.49
N VAL A 51 -7.53 -4.14 -5.17
CA VAL A 51 -8.11 -3.66 -3.90
C VAL A 51 -7.44 -4.36 -2.70
N SER A 52 -7.17 -5.66 -2.79
CA SER A 52 -6.43 -6.38 -1.75
C SER A 52 -5.02 -5.83 -1.56
N ALA A 53 -4.30 -5.53 -2.65
CA ALA A 53 -2.95 -4.95 -2.59
C ALA A 53 -2.95 -3.54 -2.00
N LEU A 54 -3.92 -2.70 -2.36
CA LEU A 54 -4.09 -1.39 -1.75
C LEU A 54 -4.35 -1.52 -0.24
N ALA A 55 -5.24 -2.41 0.18
CA ALA A 55 -5.56 -2.63 1.59
C ALA A 55 -4.33 -3.09 2.37
N MET A 56 -3.51 -3.97 1.77
CA MET A 56 -2.28 -4.44 2.40
C MET A 56 -1.26 -3.31 2.54
N HIS A 57 -1.08 -2.48 1.49
CA HIS A 57 -0.21 -1.32 1.54
C HIS A 57 -0.57 -0.38 2.70
N GLU A 58 -1.84 0.01 2.80
CA GLU A 58 -2.33 0.91 3.86
C GLU A 58 -2.13 0.28 5.25
N ARG A 59 -2.44 -1.01 5.41
CA ARG A 59 -2.28 -1.71 6.70
C ARG A 59 -0.84 -1.73 7.18
N HIS A 60 0.10 -2.06 6.29
CA HIS A 60 1.52 -2.05 6.65
C HIS A 60 2.02 -0.62 6.87
N SER A 61 1.58 0.35 6.06
CA SER A 61 1.95 1.76 6.20
C SER A 61 1.55 2.33 7.56
N ALA A 62 0.36 1.96 8.08
CA ALA A 62 -0.08 2.36 9.41
C ALA A 62 0.89 1.87 10.50
N ARG A 63 1.34 0.62 10.41
CA ARG A 63 2.31 0.03 11.37
C ARG A 63 3.67 0.70 11.30
N VAL A 64 4.16 0.98 10.08
CA VAL A 64 5.45 1.66 9.89
C VAL A 64 5.40 3.10 10.40
N ALA A 65 4.31 3.81 10.17
CA ALA A 65 4.12 5.16 10.69
C ALA A 65 4.06 5.18 12.23
N LEU A 66 3.42 4.19 12.88
CA LEU A 66 3.46 4.05 14.34
C LEU A 66 4.90 3.80 14.85
N ALA A 67 5.62 2.88 14.22
CA ALA A 67 7.02 2.63 14.57
C ALA A 67 7.89 3.90 14.43
N ALA A 68 7.68 4.69 13.38
CA ALA A 68 8.36 5.97 13.21
C ALA A 68 8.01 6.99 14.31
N ALA A 69 6.75 7.02 14.76
CA ALA A 69 6.30 7.87 15.88
C ALA A 69 6.98 7.52 17.20
N GLU A 70 7.18 6.23 17.46
CA GLU A 70 7.86 5.72 18.66
C GLU A 70 9.36 6.02 18.65
N GLN A 71 9.99 5.97 17.47
CA GLN A 71 11.44 6.13 17.35
C GLN A 71 11.93 7.56 17.16
N THR A 72 11.07 8.48 16.72
CA THR A 72 11.47 9.87 16.53
C THR A 72 11.72 10.58 17.86
N GLU A 73 12.80 11.36 17.89
CA GLU A 73 13.15 12.23 19.02
C GLU A 73 12.58 13.65 18.85
N ARG A 74 11.93 13.93 17.72
CA ARG A 74 11.39 15.26 17.38
C ARG A 74 9.89 15.30 17.69
N PRO A 75 9.42 16.00 18.75
CA PRO A 75 8.01 15.97 19.16
C PRO A 75 7.03 16.44 18.08
N LYS A 76 7.45 17.41 17.24
CA LYS A 76 6.65 17.88 16.11
C LYS A 76 6.46 16.81 15.04
N ARG A 77 7.46 15.95 14.79
CA ARG A 77 7.39 14.87 13.79
C ARG A 77 6.62 13.67 14.31
N ARG A 78 6.71 13.37 15.61
CA ARG A 78 5.88 12.34 16.26
C ARG A 78 4.40 12.51 15.94
N LYS A 79 3.86 13.72 16.14
CA LYS A 79 2.45 14.03 15.83
C LYS A 79 2.09 13.81 14.36
N VAL A 80 3.03 14.03 13.45
CA VAL A 80 2.83 13.81 12.01
C VAL A 80 2.75 12.32 11.72
N TYR A 81 3.66 11.52 12.28
CA TYR A 81 3.66 10.06 12.11
C TYR A 81 2.43 9.40 12.74
N GLU A 82 2.01 9.84 13.93
CA GLU A 82 0.75 9.40 14.56
C GLU A 82 -0.45 9.72 13.66
N LYS A 83 -0.48 10.92 13.06
CA LYS A 83 -1.56 11.30 12.16
C LYS A 83 -1.55 10.47 10.86
N LEU A 84 -0.37 10.15 10.32
CA LEU A 84 -0.24 9.27 9.16
C LEU A 84 -0.72 7.86 9.49
N ALA A 85 -0.32 7.32 10.63
CA ALA A 85 -0.78 6.01 11.10
C ALA A 85 -2.31 5.94 11.17
N GLN A 86 -2.94 6.96 11.77
CA GLN A 86 -4.39 7.07 11.83
C GLN A 86 -5.01 7.08 10.43
N LEU A 87 -4.51 7.90 9.51
CA LEU A 87 -5.06 8.01 8.15
C LEU A 87 -4.92 6.72 7.36
N HIS A 88 -3.78 6.04 7.43
CA HIS A 88 -3.59 4.74 6.80
C HIS A 88 -4.55 3.68 7.38
N ALA A 89 -4.83 3.71 8.68
CA ALA A 89 -5.82 2.83 9.30
C ALA A 89 -7.25 3.12 8.81
N GLU A 90 -7.64 4.40 8.71
CA GLU A 90 -8.94 4.81 8.15
C GLU A 90 -9.09 4.37 6.69
N ARG A 91 -8.04 4.53 5.87
CA ARG A 91 -8.00 4.08 4.47
C ARG A 91 -8.07 2.56 4.35
N THR A 92 -7.43 1.82 5.27
CA THR A 92 -7.54 0.36 5.36
C THR A 92 -9.00 -0.04 5.57
N GLY A 93 -9.69 0.57 6.54
CA GLY A 93 -11.11 0.28 6.80
C GLY A 93 -12.03 0.56 5.60
N ALA A 94 -11.74 1.62 4.84
CA ALA A 94 -12.47 1.93 3.60
C ALA A 94 -12.26 0.85 2.51
N LEU A 95 -11.05 0.33 2.38
CA LEU A 95 -10.71 -0.73 1.41
C LEU A 95 -11.26 -2.10 1.83
N GLU A 96 -11.25 -2.43 3.12
CA GLU A 96 -11.89 -3.64 3.66
C GLU A 96 -13.41 -3.62 3.47
N SER A 97 -14.02 -2.44 3.66
CA SER A 97 -15.43 -2.22 3.35
C SER A 97 -15.71 -2.41 1.86
N LEU A 98 -14.81 -1.95 0.99
CA LEU A 98 -14.91 -2.16 -0.46
C LEU A 98 -14.82 -3.65 -0.81
N LEU A 99 -13.87 -4.40 -0.24
CA LEU A 99 -13.78 -5.86 -0.44
C LEU A 99 -15.11 -6.54 -0.09
N THR A 100 -15.71 -6.18 1.05
CA THR A 100 -17.02 -6.70 1.47
C THR A 100 -18.14 -6.36 0.47
N GLN A 101 -18.16 -5.14 -0.07
CA GLN A 101 -19.12 -4.72 -1.10
C GLN A 101 -18.93 -5.48 -2.41
N LEU A 102 -17.69 -5.85 -2.75
CA LEU A 102 -17.34 -6.71 -3.88
C LEU A 102 -17.59 -8.19 -3.60
N LYS A 103 -18.26 -8.53 -2.50
CA LYS A 103 -18.57 -9.91 -2.08
C LYS A 103 -17.32 -10.73 -1.77
N LEU A 104 -16.24 -10.09 -1.32
CA LEU A 104 -15.06 -10.74 -0.80
C LEU A 104 -15.00 -10.61 0.73
N PRO A 105 -14.29 -11.51 1.43
CA PRO A 105 -13.96 -11.29 2.84
C PRO A 105 -13.20 -9.97 3.03
N ALA A 106 -13.48 -9.23 4.10
CA ALA A 106 -12.77 -8.00 4.45
C ALA A 106 -11.25 -8.21 4.53
N LEU A 107 -10.82 -9.40 4.98
CA LEU A 107 -9.42 -9.80 5.12
C LEU A 107 -8.91 -10.62 3.93
N TYR A 108 -9.50 -10.47 2.74
CA TYR A 108 -9.03 -11.16 1.54
C TYR A 108 -7.60 -10.73 1.17
N VAL A 109 -6.71 -11.72 0.97
CA VAL A 109 -5.29 -11.54 0.64
C VAL A 109 -4.98 -12.23 -0.68
N SER A 110 -4.82 -11.44 -1.75
CA SER A 110 -4.31 -11.92 -3.04
C SER A 110 -2.80 -12.19 -3.04
N PRO A 111 -2.25 -12.94 -4.02
CA PRO A 111 -0.81 -13.02 -4.22
C PRO A 111 -0.14 -11.66 -4.43
N VAL A 112 -0.80 -10.75 -5.18
CA VAL A 112 -0.30 -9.38 -5.39
C VAL A 112 -0.24 -8.60 -4.08
N SER A 113 -1.21 -8.80 -3.18
CA SER A 113 -1.19 -8.11 -1.89
C SER A 113 -0.09 -8.62 -0.96
N ARG A 114 0.28 -9.91 -1.02
CA ARG A 114 1.48 -10.41 -0.32
C ARG A 114 2.76 -9.71 -0.79
N ALA A 115 2.91 -9.56 -2.11
CA ALA A 115 4.05 -8.83 -2.68
C ALA A 115 4.05 -7.34 -2.23
N ALA A 116 2.90 -6.68 -2.26
CA ALA A 116 2.76 -5.31 -1.75
C ALA A 116 3.15 -5.20 -0.27
N GLY A 117 2.72 -6.16 0.56
CA GLY A 117 3.11 -6.22 1.98
C GLY A 117 4.62 -6.37 2.19
N HIS A 118 5.29 -7.18 1.36
CA HIS A 118 6.75 -7.33 1.41
C HIS A 118 7.51 -6.06 1.00
N LEU A 119 7.02 -5.32 0.01
CA LEU A 119 7.62 -4.03 -0.37
C LEU A 119 7.58 -3.05 0.80
N VAL A 120 6.42 -2.91 1.46
CA VAL A 120 6.30 -2.01 2.63
C VAL A 120 7.10 -2.52 3.83
N ALA A 121 7.12 -3.83 4.08
CA ALA A 121 7.92 -4.42 5.15
C ALA A 121 9.43 -4.17 4.97
N SER A 122 9.90 -4.07 3.73
CA SER A 122 11.30 -3.73 3.44
C SER A 122 11.61 -2.27 3.83
N LEU A 123 10.68 -1.35 3.61
CA LEU A 123 10.80 0.05 4.09
C LEU A 123 10.78 0.13 5.61
N ALA A 124 10.06 -0.78 6.28
CA ALA A 124 10.02 -0.89 7.73
C ALA A 124 11.35 -1.31 8.38
N GLN A 125 12.35 -1.71 7.58
CA GLN A 125 13.68 -2.05 8.09
C GLN A 125 14.56 -0.83 8.35
N ALA A 126 14.27 0.32 7.74
CA ALA A 126 15.00 1.56 7.98
C ALA A 126 15.02 1.97 9.48
N PRO A 127 13.90 1.91 10.21
CA PRO A 127 13.86 2.05 11.67
C PRO A 127 14.74 1.06 12.45
N LEU A 128 15.04 -0.13 11.89
CA LEU A 128 15.87 -1.16 12.54
C LEU A 128 17.37 -0.89 12.44
N LEU A 129 17.79 0.12 11.66
CA LEU A 129 19.19 0.56 11.59
C LEU A 129 19.59 1.46 12.78
N ALA A 130 18.75 1.56 13.81
CA ALA A 130 19.06 2.23 15.06
C ALA A 130 20.38 1.70 15.65
N GLY A 131 21.41 2.55 15.67
CA GLY A 131 22.77 2.22 16.11
C GLY A 131 23.84 2.30 15.01
N SER A 132 23.46 2.34 13.74
CA SER A 132 24.39 2.52 12.60
C SER A 132 24.32 3.91 11.96
N VAL A 133 23.39 4.75 12.41
CA VAL A 133 23.17 6.11 11.92
C VAL A 133 23.08 7.08 13.09
N ASP A 134 23.58 8.30 12.91
CA ASP A 134 23.40 9.37 13.89
C ASP A 134 21.93 9.79 14.00
N ALA A 135 21.62 10.60 15.02
CA ALA A 135 20.24 11.00 15.30
C ALA A 135 19.60 11.78 14.14
N GLU A 136 20.36 12.60 13.40
CA GLU A 136 19.82 13.38 12.29
C GLU A 136 19.62 12.50 11.04
N GLY A 137 20.56 11.60 10.75
CA GLY A 137 20.45 10.61 9.68
C GLY A 137 19.25 9.69 9.89
N ARG A 138 19.03 9.19 11.11
CA ARG A 138 17.83 8.41 11.46
C ARG A 138 16.56 9.20 11.21
N GLU A 139 16.55 10.46 11.62
CA GLU A 139 15.43 11.38 11.47
C GLU A 139 15.11 11.68 9.98
N CYS A 140 16.12 11.83 9.13
CA CYS A 140 15.95 11.92 7.67
C CYS A 140 15.37 10.62 7.09
N MET A 141 15.88 9.46 7.51
CA MET A 141 15.38 8.16 7.05
C MET A 141 13.91 7.93 7.41
N LEU A 142 13.49 8.28 8.63
CA LEU A 142 12.08 8.19 9.04
C LEU A 142 11.18 9.07 8.17
N LEU A 143 11.64 10.27 7.80
CA LEU A 143 10.91 11.16 6.88
C LEU A 143 10.85 10.61 5.46
N ASP A 144 11.94 10.01 4.96
CA ASP A 144 11.96 9.37 3.65
C ASP A 144 10.99 8.19 3.58
N VAL A 145 10.96 7.34 4.61
CA VAL A 145 9.99 6.26 4.71
C VAL A 145 8.57 6.82 4.71
N ALA A 146 8.26 7.77 5.60
CA ALA A 146 6.92 8.37 5.66
C ALA A 146 6.50 9.00 4.33
N PHE A 147 7.43 9.64 3.62
CA PHE A 147 7.21 10.19 2.29
C PHE A 147 6.89 9.09 1.27
N LEU A 148 7.70 8.03 1.18
CA LEU A 148 7.49 6.95 0.22
C LEU A 148 6.14 6.25 0.42
N LEU A 149 5.73 6.02 1.67
CA LEU A 149 4.40 5.46 1.98
C LEU A 149 3.28 6.40 1.53
N ALA A 150 3.42 7.70 1.80
CA ALA A 150 2.44 8.70 1.40
C ALA A 150 2.29 8.79 -0.13
N GLU A 151 3.41 8.84 -0.86
CA GLU A 151 3.41 8.89 -2.34
C GLU A 151 2.78 7.64 -2.95
N GLN A 152 3.12 6.45 -2.44
CA GLN A 152 2.51 5.21 -2.93
C GLN A 152 1.00 5.18 -2.63
N SER A 153 0.55 5.67 -1.46
CA SER A 153 -0.88 5.83 -1.15
C SER A 153 -1.60 6.81 -2.08
N LEU A 154 -0.94 7.91 -2.49
CA LEU A 154 -1.49 8.83 -3.48
C LEU A 154 -1.64 8.16 -4.85
N ALA A 155 -0.57 7.51 -5.36
CA ALA A 155 -0.60 6.78 -6.63
C ALA A 155 -1.68 5.68 -6.62
N ASN A 156 -1.79 4.93 -5.52
CA ASN A 156 -2.85 3.92 -5.35
C ASN A 156 -4.26 4.52 -5.40
N THR A 157 -4.44 5.73 -4.87
CA THR A 157 -5.72 6.46 -4.92
C THR A 157 -6.06 6.87 -6.35
N GLU A 158 -5.07 7.34 -7.12
CA GLU A 158 -5.23 7.69 -8.53
C GLU A 158 -5.60 6.46 -9.36
N VAL A 159 -4.90 5.34 -9.18
CA VAL A 159 -5.21 4.08 -9.86
C VAL A 159 -6.64 3.63 -9.58
N LEU A 160 -7.08 3.65 -8.31
CA LEU A 160 -8.45 3.28 -7.95
C LEU A 160 -9.48 4.23 -8.58
N THR A 161 -9.17 5.52 -8.64
CA THR A 161 -10.01 6.54 -9.29
C THR A 161 -10.16 6.27 -10.78
N SER A 162 -9.06 5.96 -11.47
CA SER A 162 -9.07 5.64 -12.91
C SER A 162 -9.84 4.36 -13.20
N VAL A 163 -9.68 3.31 -12.38
CA VAL A 163 -10.47 2.07 -12.51
C VAL A 163 -11.95 2.34 -12.29
N ALA A 164 -12.31 3.16 -11.29
CA ALA A 164 -13.70 3.55 -11.06
C ALA A 164 -14.29 4.36 -12.24
N ALA A 165 -13.49 5.21 -12.88
CA ALA A 165 -13.92 6.02 -14.02
C ALA A 165 -14.19 5.15 -15.26
N ALA A 166 -13.30 4.18 -15.53
CA ALA A 166 -13.39 3.25 -16.65
C ALA A 166 -14.55 2.23 -16.53
N ALA A 167 -15.02 1.97 -15.32
CA ALA A 167 -16.12 1.04 -15.06
C ALA A 167 -17.44 1.47 -15.72
N GLU A 168 -18.21 0.51 -16.22
CA GLU A 168 -19.60 0.74 -16.66
C GLU A 168 -20.54 1.01 -15.47
N ARG A 169 -21.69 1.65 -15.73
CA ARG A 169 -22.65 2.03 -14.69
C ARG A 169 -23.17 0.80 -13.95
N SER A 170 -22.72 0.64 -12.72
CA SER A 170 -23.00 -0.52 -11.88
C SER A 170 -22.87 -0.19 -10.40
N THR A 171 -23.31 -1.11 -9.54
CA THR A 171 -23.03 -1.05 -8.10
C THR A 171 -21.54 -1.12 -7.81
N THR A 172 -20.78 -1.91 -8.58
CA THR A 172 -19.30 -1.98 -8.49
C THR A 172 -18.65 -0.63 -8.80
N LYS A 173 -19.05 0.04 -9.89
CA LYS A 173 -18.57 1.41 -10.19
C LYS A 173 -18.83 2.35 -9.03
N THR A 174 -20.04 2.30 -8.47
CA THR A 174 -20.46 3.17 -7.37
C THR A 174 -19.62 2.92 -6.11
N ALA A 175 -19.35 1.66 -5.77
CA ALA A 175 -18.50 1.27 -4.66
C ALA A 175 -17.06 1.75 -4.86
N LEU A 176 -16.47 1.49 -6.04
CA LEU A 176 -15.12 1.94 -6.39
C LEU A 176 -14.97 3.46 -6.31
N ALA A 177 -15.91 4.20 -6.91
CA ALA A 177 -15.89 5.66 -6.92
C ALA A 177 -16.06 6.27 -5.52
N LYS A 178 -16.95 5.68 -4.70
CA LYS A 178 -17.13 6.12 -3.30
C LYS A 178 -15.85 5.92 -2.50
N THR A 179 -15.22 4.75 -2.60
CA THR A 179 -13.96 4.47 -1.91
C THR A 179 -12.84 5.38 -2.40
N ALA A 180 -12.67 5.54 -3.71
CA ALA A 180 -11.69 6.46 -4.29
C ALA A 180 -11.84 7.90 -3.74
N LYS A 181 -13.08 8.40 -3.63
CA LYS A 181 -13.36 9.72 -3.04
C LYS A 181 -12.97 9.81 -1.56
N LEU A 182 -13.23 8.76 -0.77
CA LEU A 182 -12.79 8.71 0.63
C LEU A 182 -11.27 8.72 0.75
N LEU A 183 -10.59 7.94 -0.09
CA LEU A 183 -9.12 7.93 -0.15
C LEU A 183 -8.58 9.31 -0.54
N ALA A 184 -9.18 9.99 -1.52
CA ALA A 184 -8.75 11.32 -1.96
C ALA A 184 -8.88 12.40 -0.86
N ALA A 185 -9.75 12.25 0.14
CA ALA A 185 -9.88 13.20 1.23
C ALA A 185 -8.60 13.30 2.11
N SER A 186 -7.73 12.30 2.06
CA SER A 186 -6.47 12.25 2.83
C SER A 186 -5.27 12.94 2.14
N VAL A 187 -5.41 13.36 0.88
CA VAL A 187 -4.33 13.95 0.03
C VAL A 187 -3.63 15.12 0.71
N ALA A 188 -4.40 16.05 1.31
CA ALA A 188 -3.86 17.24 1.94
C ALA A 188 -2.90 16.92 3.11
N THR A 189 -3.04 15.76 3.77
CA THR A 189 -2.12 15.36 4.83
C THR A 189 -0.85 14.73 4.27
N PHE A 190 -0.94 13.99 3.17
CA PHE A 190 0.24 13.46 2.48
C PHE A 190 1.13 14.59 1.90
N GLU A 191 0.54 15.66 1.38
CA GLU A 191 1.30 16.84 0.94
C GLU A 191 2.08 17.54 2.07
N LYS A 192 1.60 17.46 3.32
CA LYS A 192 2.35 17.97 4.48
C LYS A 192 3.63 17.19 4.72
N VAL A 193 3.61 15.86 4.52
CA VAL A 193 4.82 15.02 4.63
C VAL A 193 5.85 15.40 3.58
N ARG A 194 5.42 15.62 2.34
CA ARG A 194 6.29 16.10 1.25
C ARG A 194 6.95 17.43 1.60
N THR A 195 6.20 18.36 2.20
CA THR A 195 6.72 19.65 2.66
C THR A 195 7.75 19.49 3.79
N LEU A 196 7.45 18.65 4.78
CA LEU A 196 8.34 18.38 5.91
C LEU A 196 9.65 17.72 5.49
N ARG A 197 9.58 16.78 4.54
CA ARG A 197 10.77 16.16 3.96
C ARG A 197 11.67 17.21 3.32
N LYS A 198 11.11 18.06 2.45
CA LYS A 198 11.86 19.14 1.78
C LYS A 198 12.53 20.07 2.80
N ALA A 199 11.81 20.49 3.84
CA ALA A 199 12.35 21.34 4.88
C ALA A 199 13.52 20.67 5.63
N ALA A 200 13.37 19.40 6.01
CA ALA A 200 14.41 18.66 6.71
C ALA A 200 15.69 18.48 5.86
N THR A 201 15.55 18.24 4.55
CA THR A 201 16.72 18.17 3.64
C THR A 201 17.46 19.51 3.57
N VAL A 202 16.74 20.63 3.51
CA VAL A 202 17.35 21.97 3.48
C VAL A 202 18.04 22.31 4.81
N ASP A 203 17.43 21.97 5.94
CA ASP A 203 18.00 22.21 7.26
C ASP A 203 19.27 21.37 7.50
N ALA A 204 19.28 20.11 7.03
CA ALA A 204 20.45 19.25 7.10
C ALA A 204 21.62 19.76 6.24
N ALA A 205 21.34 20.41 5.11
CA ALA A 205 22.36 20.94 4.20
C ALA A 205 23.02 22.26 4.66
N ARG A 206 22.49 22.90 5.71
CA ARG A 206 22.96 24.21 6.21
C ARG A 206 23.82 24.11 7.48
N LYS A 207 24.06 22.91 7.99
CA LYS A 207 24.95 22.64 9.13
C LYS A 207 26.31 22.20 8.63
#